data_AF-A0A7W1K0T1-F1
#
_entry.id   AF-A0A7W1K0T1-F1
#
_cell.length_a   1.000
_cell.length_b   1.000
_cell.length_c   1.000
_cell.angle_alpha   90.00
_cell.angle_beta   90.00
_cell.angle_gamma   90.00
#
_symmetry.space_group_name_H-M   'P 1'
#
loop_
_entity.id
_entity.type
_entity.pdbx_description
1 polymer ?
#
loop_
_entity_poly.entity_id
_entity_poly.type
_entity_poly.pdbx_seq_one_letter_code
_entity_poly.pdbx_strand_id
1 'polypeptide(L)'
;MLRRWRQRRLFERLASEEAARARESLAEVRKALADEHEAIRRELRQLPGLQTCPECGSQLVLRVARKGRRSGTGFWGCRRWPACRYAASVNSHPDPRIVRHELA
;
A
#
# COMPACT_ATOMS: atom_id res chain seq x y z
N MET A 1 48.43 -16.20 31.16
CA MET A 1 48.05 -15.27 30.08
C MET A 1 47.25 -15.94 28.95
N LEU A 2 47.66 -17.09 28.41
CA LEU A 2 46.96 -17.84 27.34
C LEU A 2 45.50 -18.26 27.65
N ARG A 3 45.18 -18.61 28.91
CA ARG A 3 43.79 -18.97 29.31
C ARG A 3 42.81 -17.78 29.20
N ARG A 4 43.25 -16.56 29.55
CA ARG A 4 42.44 -15.33 29.43
C ARG A 4 42.23 -14.92 27.97
N TRP A 5 43.25 -15.09 27.10
CA TRP A 5 43.11 -14.85 25.66
C TRP A 5 42.15 -15.84 25.00
N ARG A 6 42.26 -17.14 25.34
CA ARG A 6 41.32 -18.16 24.86
C ARG A 6 39.89 -17.90 25.31
N GLN A 7 39.67 -17.54 26.58
CA GLN A 7 38.35 -17.19 27.09
C GLN A 7 37.75 -15.97 26.39
N ARG A 8 38.52 -14.88 26.24
CA ARG A 8 38.07 -13.68 25.54
C ARG A 8 37.64 -13.97 24.09
N ARG A 9 38.44 -14.75 23.36
CA ARG A 9 38.12 -15.13 21.97
C ARG A 9 36.87 -16.01 21.86
N LEU A 10 36.63 -16.87 22.86
CA LEU A 10 35.39 -17.66 22.94
C LEU A 10 34.17 -16.76 23.20
N PHE A 11 34.28 -15.79 24.12
CA PHE A 11 33.20 -14.82 24.36
C PHE A 11 32.89 -13.96 23.14
N GLU A 12 33.92 -13.46 22.44
CA GLU A 12 33.75 -12.70 21.20
C GLU A 12 33.03 -13.53 20.12
N ARG A 13 33.36 -14.83 20.01
CA ARG A 13 32.68 -15.74 19.08
C ARG A 13 31.22 -15.97 19.47
N LEU A 14 30.94 -16.29 20.74
CA LEU A 14 29.58 -16.49 21.24
C LEU A 14 28.72 -15.24 21.05
N ALA A 15 29.24 -14.06 21.38
CA ALA A 15 28.53 -12.79 21.15
C ALA A 15 28.27 -12.54 19.66
N SER A 16 29.19 -12.92 18.77
CA SER A 16 28.98 -12.83 17.32
C SER A 16 27.92 -13.81 16.81
N GLU A 17 27.89 -15.03 17.36
CA GLU A 17 26.90 -16.06 17.04
C GLU A 17 25.50 -15.64 17.53
N GLU A 18 25.39 -15.12 18.75
CA GLU A 18 24.15 -14.57 19.31
C GLU A 18 23.64 -13.37 18.51
N ALA A 19 24.53 -12.44 18.14
CA ALA A 19 24.17 -11.30 17.29
C ALA A 19 23.72 -11.75 15.89
N ALA A 20 24.34 -12.79 15.31
CA ALA A 20 23.92 -13.36 14.03
C ALA A 20 22.50 -13.94 14.12
N ARG A 21 22.22 -14.75 15.15
CA ARG A 21 20.87 -15.32 15.40
C ARG A 21 19.84 -14.21 15.60
N ALA A 22 20.15 -13.19 16.40
CA ALA A 22 19.24 -12.08 16.64
C ALA A 22 18.91 -11.30 15.36
N ARG A 23 19.90 -11.09 14.47
CA ARG A 23 19.69 -10.45 13.17
C ARG A 23 18.82 -11.30 12.25
N GLU A 24 19.05 -12.61 12.24
CA GLU A 24 18.25 -13.57 11.46
C GLU A 24 16.78 -13.56 11.92
N SER A 25 16.53 -13.71 13.23
CA SER A 25 15.17 -13.62 13.79
C SER A 25 14.50 -12.27 13.49
N LEU A 26 15.25 -11.16 13.58
CA LEU A 26 14.71 -9.83 13.23
C LEU A 26 14.39 -9.72 11.73
N ALA A 27 15.19 -10.32 10.86
CA ALA A 27 14.93 -10.34 9.42
C ALA A 27 13.65 -11.13 9.10
N GLU A 28 13.42 -12.25 9.78
CA GLU A 28 12.19 -13.04 9.66
C GLU A 28 10.95 -12.24 10.08
N VAL A 29 11.00 -11.61 11.26
CA VAL A 29 9.89 -10.77 11.76
C VAL A 29 9.61 -9.60 10.81
N ARG A 30 10.65 -8.95 10.29
CA ARG A 30 10.50 -7.86 9.31
C ARG A 30 9.84 -8.32 8.02
N LYS A 31 10.21 -9.51 7.52
CA LYS A 31 9.60 -10.09 6.32
C LYS A 31 8.12 -10.38 6.57
N ALA A 32 7.78 -11.03 7.68
CA ALA A 32 6.39 -11.33 8.03
C ALA A 32 5.53 -10.06 8.12
N LEU A 33 6.03 -8.99 8.75
CA LEU A 33 5.34 -7.71 8.81
C LEU A 33 5.14 -7.08 7.42
N ALA A 34 6.14 -7.18 6.53
CA ALA A 34 6.02 -6.67 5.17
C ALA A 34 4.97 -7.44 4.35
N ASP A 35 4.92 -8.76 4.51
CA ASP A 35 3.95 -9.64 3.86
C ASP A 35 2.52 -9.34 4.37
N GLU A 36 2.35 -9.17 5.68
CA GLU A 36 1.07 -8.76 6.29
C GLU A 36 0.61 -7.38 5.80
N HIS A 37 1.51 -6.39 5.76
CA HIS A 37 1.22 -5.08 5.21
C HIS A 37 0.83 -5.13 3.72
N GLU A 38 1.39 -6.03 2.91
CA GLU A 38 0.95 -6.21 1.52
C GLU A 38 -0.42 -6.89 1.44
N ALA A 39 -0.70 -7.87 2.29
CA ALA A 39 -2.02 -8.51 2.35
C ALA A 39 -3.13 -7.50 2.68
N ILE A 40 -2.93 -6.68 3.71
CA ILE A 40 -3.86 -5.59 4.08
C ILE A 40 -4.04 -4.62 2.90
N ARG A 41 -2.95 -4.21 2.24
CA ARG A 41 -3.03 -3.32 1.06
C ARG A 41 -3.81 -3.95 -0.09
N ARG A 42 -3.66 -5.26 -0.32
CA ARG A 42 -4.41 -5.99 -1.34
C ARG A 42 -5.90 -6.03 -1.03
N GLU A 43 -6.28 -6.26 0.22
CA GLU A 43 -7.68 -6.26 0.65
C GLU A 43 -8.30 -4.86 0.51
N LEU A 44 -7.59 -3.81 0.92
CA LEU A 44 -8.01 -2.42 0.72
C LEU A 44 -8.23 -2.06 -0.77
N ARG A 45 -7.46 -2.64 -1.70
CA ARG A 45 -7.69 -2.46 -3.15
C ARG A 45 -9.00 -3.11 -3.62
N GLN A 46 -9.47 -4.14 -2.94
CA GLN A 46 -10.66 -4.90 -3.33
C GLN A 46 -11.93 -4.38 -2.65
N LEU A 47 -11.81 -3.57 -1.60
CA LEU A 47 -12.94 -3.00 -0.87
C LEU A 47 -13.66 -1.92 -1.70
N PRO A 48 -14.92 -2.15 -2.11
CA PRO A 48 -15.71 -1.14 -2.81
C PRO A 48 -15.98 0.06 -1.88
N GLY A 49 -15.67 1.27 -2.34
CA GLY A 49 -15.87 2.52 -1.60
C GLY A 49 -14.59 3.19 -1.09
N LEU A 50 -13.44 2.52 -1.16
CA LEU A 50 -12.15 3.19 -1.04
C LEU A 50 -11.88 3.90 -2.37
N GLN A 51 -12.15 5.20 -2.36
CA GLN A 51 -11.90 6.20 -3.41
C GLN A 51 -10.41 6.26 -3.77
N THR A 52 -9.81 5.16 -4.21
CA THR A 52 -8.37 5.00 -4.39
C THR A 52 -8.11 4.49 -5.80
N CYS A 53 -7.18 5.15 -6.49
CA CYS A 53 -6.81 4.88 -7.86
C CYS A 53 -6.02 3.57 -7.93
N PRO A 54 -6.44 2.60 -8.76
CA PRO A 54 -5.76 1.30 -8.87
C PRO A 54 -4.38 1.40 -9.52
N GLU A 55 -4.10 2.46 -10.28
CA GLU A 55 -2.79 2.65 -10.93
C GLU A 55 -1.71 3.16 -9.98
N CYS A 56 -2.06 4.00 -9.00
CA CYS A 56 -1.06 4.72 -8.22
C CYS A 56 -1.36 4.87 -6.72
N GLY A 57 -2.47 4.29 -6.24
CA GLY A 57 -2.86 4.32 -4.83
C GLY A 57 -3.31 5.71 -4.32
N SER A 58 -3.48 6.69 -5.20
CA SER A 58 -3.94 8.04 -4.81
C SER A 58 -5.44 8.11 -4.69
N GLN A 59 -5.97 9.12 -4.00
CA GLN A 59 -7.42 9.33 -3.99
C GLN A 59 -8.00 9.57 -5.40
N LEU A 60 -9.14 8.96 -5.68
CA LEU A 60 -10.03 9.32 -6.78
C LEU A 60 -10.90 10.50 -6.36
N VAL A 61 -11.15 11.40 -7.31
CA VAL A 61 -12.00 12.58 -7.12
C VAL A 61 -12.98 12.69 -8.28
N LEU A 62 -14.21 13.14 -8.00
CA LEU A 62 -15.20 13.37 -9.04
C LEU A 62 -14.80 14.61 -9.85
N ARG A 63 -14.67 14.46 -11.17
CA ARG A 63 -14.34 15.53 -12.11
C ARG A 63 -15.40 15.59 -13.19
N VAL A 64 -15.57 16.77 -13.80
CA VAL A 64 -16.48 16.96 -14.93
C VAL A 64 -15.66 17.04 -16.22
N ALA A 65 -16.06 16.27 -17.23
CA ALA A 65 -15.43 16.35 -18.54
C ALA A 65 -15.77 17.70 -19.19
N ARG A 66 -14.74 18.44 -19.63
CA ARG A 66 -14.89 19.80 -20.18
C ARG A 66 -15.00 19.86 -21.71
N LYS A 67 -14.64 18.79 -22.41
CA LYS A 67 -14.55 18.74 -23.88
C LYS A 67 -14.88 17.34 -24.40
N GLY A 68 -15.34 17.26 -25.65
CA GLY A 68 -15.62 16.01 -26.36
C GLY A 68 -17.02 15.43 -26.07
N ARG A 69 -17.27 14.21 -26.55
CA ARG A 69 -18.60 13.55 -26.51
C ARG A 69 -19.22 13.37 -25.13
N ARG A 70 -18.39 13.38 -24.08
CA ARG A 70 -18.83 13.24 -22.67
C ARG A 70 -18.81 14.57 -21.91
N SER A 71 -18.68 15.70 -22.60
CA SER A 71 -18.65 17.02 -21.95
C SER A 71 -19.89 17.25 -21.08
N GLY A 72 -19.70 17.78 -19.87
CA GLY A 72 -20.75 17.97 -18.87
C GLY A 72 -21.01 16.76 -17.98
N THR A 73 -20.51 15.57 -18.32
CA THR A 73 -20.67 14.37 -17.47
C THR A 73 -19.57 14.26 -16.42
N GLY A 74 -19.94 13.76 -15.24
CA GLY A 74 -19.01 13.41 -14.17
C GLY A 74 -18.20 12.15 -14.50
N PHE A 75 -17.01 12.02 -13.90
CA PHE A 75 -16.20 10.80 -13.89
C PHE A 75 -15.25 10.79 -12.70
N TRP A 76 -14.86 9.60 -12.25
CA TRP A 76 -13.84 9.44 -11.21
C TRP A 76 -12.46 9.56 -11.83
N GLY A 77 -11.70 10.58 -11.44
CA GLY A 77 -10.33 10.81 -11.92
C GLY A 77 -9.32 10.78 -10.78
N CYS A 78 -8.09 10.33 -11.07
CA CYS A 78 -7.01 10.38 -10.09
C CYS A 78 -6.69 11.82 -9.64
N ARG A 79 -6.51 12.02 -8.33
CA ARG A 79 -6.07 13.31 -7.76
C ARG A 79 -4.70 13.76 -8.29
N ARG A 80 -3.82 12.83 -8.67
CA ARG A 80 -2.48 13.10 -9.23
C ARG A 80 -2.46 13.42 -10.73
N TRP A 81 -3.61 13.65 -11.37
CA TRP A 81 -3.63 14.13 -12.76
C TRP A 81 -2.79 15.41 -12.92
N PRO A 82 -1.90 15.55 -13.93
CA PRO A 82 -1.77 14.71 -15.14
C PRO A 82 -0.79 13.53 -15.03
N ALA A 83 -0.11 13.35 -13.89
CA ALA A 83 0.90 12.30 -13.69
C ALA A 83 0.31 10.88 -13.65
N CYS A 84 -0.95 10.74 -13.24
CA CYS A 84 -1.71 9.49 -13.36
C CYS A 84 -3.04 9.80 -14.07
N ARG A 85 -3.31 9.08 -15.16
CA ARG A 85 -4.42 9.35 -16.08
C ARG A 85 -5.61 8.40 -15.92
N TYR A 86 -5.62 7.59 -14.87
CA TYR A 86 -6.77 6.76 -14.53
C TYR A 86 -8.07 7.58 -14.47
N ALA A 87 -9.08 7.09 -15.20
CA ALA A 87 -10.42 7.61 -15.21
C ALA A 87 -11.44 6.46 -15.27
N ALA A 88 -12.46 6.51 -14.42
CA ALA A 88 -13.55 5.53 -14.39
C ALA A 88 -14.90 6.25 -14.50
N SER A 89 -15.93 5.56 -14.99
CA SER A 89 -17.28 6.14 -15.06
C SER A 89 -17.87 6.26 -13.65
N VAL A 90 -18.79 7.21 -13.46
CA VAL A 90 -19.46 7.41 -12.16
C VAL A 90 -20.22 6.15 -11.73
N ASN A 91 -20.79 5.41 -12.69
CA ASN A 91 -21.56 4.19 -12.43
C ASN A 91 -20.66 2.97 -12.16
N SER A 92 -19.39 3.01 -12.58
CA SER A 92 -18.44 1.91 -12.37
C SER A 92 -17.74 1.94 -11.01
N HIS A 93 -17.91 3.02 -10.23
CA HIS A 93 -17.34 3.11 -8.89
C HIS A 93 -18.47 3.28 -7.87
N PRO A 94 -18.72 2.28 -7.00
CA PRO A 94 -19.72 2.38 -5.97
C PRO A 94 -19.22 3.37 -4.91
N ASP A 95 -19.50 4.66 -5.11
CA ASP A 95 -19.41 5.64 -4.05
C ASP A 95 -20.69 5.54 -3.21
N PRO A 96 -20.62 5.16 -1.91
CA PRO A 96 -21.78 5.15 -1.04
C PRO A 96 -22.41 6.54 -0.85
N ARG A 97 -21.78 7.62 -1.30
CA ARG A 97 -22.34 8.98 -1.29
C ARG A 97 -23.08 9.38 -2.57
N ILE A 98 -22.93 8.63 -3.67
CA ILE A 98 -23.59 8.90 -4.97
C ILE A 98 -24.87 8.06 -5.17
N VAL A 99 -25.28 7.24 -4.19
CA VAL A 99 -26.65 6.68 -4.13
C VAL A 99 -27.69 7.73 -3.74
N ARG A 100 -27.70 8.88 -4.43
CA ARG A 100 -28.81 9.82 -4.39
C ARG A 100 -29.32 10.11 -5.81
N HIS A 101 -30.54 9.60 -6.02
CA HIS A 101 -31.51 9.92 -7.08
C HIS A 101 -31.35 9.28 -8.45
N GLU A 102 -31.60 7.96 -8.53
CA GLU A 102 -32.29 7.37 -9.69
C GLU A 102 -33.39 6.41 -9.18
N LEU A 103 -34.45 7.01 -8.63
CA LEU A 103 -35.81 6.46 -8.63
C LEU A 103 -36.75 7.63 -8.90
N ALA A 104 -37.00 7.87 -10.19
CA ALA A 104 -38.17 8.56 -10.73
C ALA A 104 -38.45 7.94 -12.10
#